data_AF-A0A7S3B8Q5-F1
#
_entry.id   AF-A0A7S3B8Q5-F1
#
_cell.length_a   1.000
_cell.length_b   1.000
_cell.length_c   1.000
_cell.angle_alpha   90.00
_cell.angle_beta   90.00
_cell.angle_gamma   90.00
#
_symmetry.space_group_name_H-M   'P 1'
#
loop_
_entity.id
_entity.type
_entity.pdbx_description
1 polymer ?
#
loop_
_entity_poly.entity_id
_entity_poly.type
_entity_poly.pdbx_seq_one_letter_code
_entity_poly.pdbx_strand_id
1 'polypeptide(L)'
;RTLLDPDRVLAPRTRPPLRTVFPDWVGSDTNFAPLILPNGSLLAIWRSWEATGSRCFLATAADWKNASSYKQHHHEVISTDLGTAGTEDPFVYMDPAGNYHAVFHHMYGQGTEQQWWLDTCGGHAYSRDGITWDYSGVAWGDAEHPLGNVVQYSDGTNFSMTRRERPHLIFNSKGEPIQLTNAAQYGPGKLPGALGDNGDASFTMVQPIRNTIRNTIRNTIRPTA
;
A
#
# COMPACT_ATOMS: atom_id res chain seq x y z
N ARG A 1 19.72 -20.03 7.79
CA ARG A 1 19.92 -18.96 8.78
C ARG A 1 21.29 -18.36 8.53
N THR A 2 21.37 -17.30 7.74
CA THR A 2 22.62 -16.55 7.59
C THR A 2 22.52 -15.38 8.55
N LEU A 3 23.30 -15.46 9.62
CA LEU A 3 23.42 -14.42 10.63
C LEU A 3 23.93 -13.14 9.94
N LEU A 4 23.26 -12.03 10.23
CA LEU A 4 23.75 -10.69 9.86
C LEU A 4 25.12 -10.51 10.52
N ASP A 5 26.11 -10.20 9.70
CA ASP A 5 27.45 -9.80 10.12
C ASP A 5 27.36 -8.47 10.90
N PRO A 6 27.64 -8.47 12.22
CA PRO A 6 27.52 -7.27 13.05
C PRO A 6 28.56 -6.18 12.69
N ASP A 7 29.62 -6.52 11.95
CA ASP A 7 30.70 -5.59 11.60
C ASP A 7 30.41 -4.79 10.32
N ARG A 8 29.32 -5.09 9.60
CA ARG A 8 28.90 -4.36 8.38
C ARG A 8 28.04 -3.11 8.63
N VAL A 9 27.77 -2.75 9.88
CA VAL A 9 26.76 -1.73 10.22
C VAL A 9 27.33 -0.29 10.29
N LEU A 10 28.65 -0.09 10.31
CA LEU A 10 29.25 1.23 10.60
C LEU A 10 30.09 1.87 9.49
N ALA A 11 30.16 1.28 8.29
CA ALA A 11 30.74 2.01 7.16
C ALA A 11 29.75 3.12 6.73
N PRO A 12 30.18 4.39 6.57
CA PRO A 12 29.33 5.42 5.98
C PRO A 12 28.89 4.92 4.61
N ARG A 13 27.61 4.55 4.49
CA ARG A 13 27.03 4.19 3.21
C ARG A 13 27.11 5.45 2.35
N THR A 14 28.03 5.46 1.39
CA THR A 14 27.97 6.42 0.30
C THR A 14 26.56 6.32 -0.26
N ARG A 15 25.89 7.47 -0.40
CA ARG A 15 24.56 7.49 -1.01
C ARG A 15 24.71 6.79 -2.36
N PRO A 16 23.96 5.70 -2.62
CA PRO A 16 23.94 5.12 -3.95
C PRO A 16 23.63 6.26 -4.93
N PRO A 17 24.33 6.34 -6.08
CA PRO A 17 23.98 7.33 -7.07
C PRO A 17 22.49 7.16 -7.40
N LEU A 18 21.76 8.27 -7.44
CA LEU A 18 20.39 8.26 -7.94
C LEU A 18 20.43 7.65 -9.34
N ARG A 19 19.69 6.56 -9.53
CA ARG A 19 19.53 5.93 -10.83
C ARG A 19 18.10 6.13 -11.27
N THR A 20 17.94 6.81 -12.39
CA THR A 20 16.66 6.85 -13.09
C THR A 20 16.38 5.46 -13.64
N VAL A 21 15.27 4.85 -13.22
CA VAL A 21 14.85 3.53 -13.70
C VAL A 21 14.25 3.65 -15.11
N PHE A 22 13.56 4.74 -15.39
CA PHE A 22 12.97 5.05 -16.70
C PHE A 22 13.63 6.31 -17.28
N PRO A 23 14.56 6.18 -18.25
CA PRO A 23 15.34 7.32 -18.76
C PRO A 23 14.49 8.49 -19.26
N ASP A 24 13.31 8.18 -19.79
CA ASP A 24 12.39 9.16 -20.39
C ASP A 24 11.42 9.78 -19.36
N TRP A 25 11.43 9.31 -18.11
CA TRP A 25 10.56 9.82 -17.05
C TRP A 25 11.16 11.07 -16.39
N VAL A 26 10.37 12.14 -16.36
CA VAL A 26 10.70 13.39 -15.67
C VAL A 26 9.77 13.55 -14.47
N GLY A 27 10.26 13.18 -13.30
CA GLY A 27 9.49 13.27 -12.05
C GLY A 27 10.17 12.50 -10.92
N SER A 28 9.56 12.54 -9.73
CA SER A 28 9.96 11.69 -8.60
C SER A 28 8.95 10.58 -8.42
N ASP A 29 9.37 9.33 -8.60
CA ASP A 29 8.62 8.21 -8.04
C ASP A 29 8.96 8.10 -6.55
N THR A 30 7.99 8.39 -5.70
CA THR A 30 8.14 8.27 -4.25
C THR A 30 7.66 6.91 -3.71
N ASN A 31 7.15 6.03 -4.59
CA ASN A 31 6.38 4.84 -4.21
C ASN A 31 6.59 3.62 -5.13
N PHE A 32 7.82 3.36 -5.58
CA PHE A 32 8.15 2.14 -6.33
C PHE A 32 7.97 0.89 -5.45
N ALA A 33 7.06 -0.01 -5.84
CA ALA A 33 6.72 -1.22 -5.11
C ALA A 33 7.11 -2.49 -5.90
N PRO A 34 8.36 -2.96 -5.75
CA PRO A 34 8.86 -4.10 -6.50
C PRO A 34 8.53 -5.46 -5.88
N LEU A 35 8.23 -6.41 -6.76
CA LEU A 35 8.15 -7.83 -6.51
C LEU A 35 9.19 -8.54 -7.40
N ILE A 36 10.24 -9.07 -6.78
CA ILE A 36 11.24 -9.89 -7.46
C ILE A 36 10.73 -11.33 -7.53
N LEU A 37 10.65 -11.87 -8.74
CA LEU A 37 10.14 -13.22 -9.00
C LEU A 37 11.26 -14.27 -8.91
N PRO A 38 10.91 -15.56 -8.66
CA PRO A 38 11.92 -16.63 -8.51
C PRO A 38 12.84 -16.82 -9.72
N ASN A 39 12.36 -16.48 -10.91
CA ASN A 39 13.13 -16.53 -12.16
C ASN A 39 14.10 -15.33 -12.33
N GLY A 40 14.14 -14.40 -11.37
CA GLY A 40 14.97 -13.19 -11.44
C GLY A 40 14.37 -12.02 -12.22
N SER A 41 13.17 -12.17 -12.80
CA SER A 41 12.44 -11.03 -13.36
C SER A 41 11.80 -10.20 -12.25
N LEU A 42 11.32 -9.01 -12.60
CA LEU A 42 10.63 -8.09 -11.70
C LEU A 42 9.28 -7.70 -12.26
N LEU A 43 8.31 -7.64 -11.36
CA LEU A 43 7.05 -6.92 -11.53
C LEU A 43 7.03 -5.82 -10.47
N ALA A 44 6.59 -4.62 -10.81
CA ALA A 44 6.43 -3.55 -9.85
C ALA A 44 5.23 -2.69 -10.18
N ILE A 45 4.69 -2.04 -9.17
CA ILE A 45 3.77 -0.92 -9.37
C ILE A 45 4.48 0.33 -8.92
N TRP A 46 4.38 1.40 -9.71
CA TRP A 46 5.01 2.68 -9.42
C TRP A 46 3.97 3.80 -9.53
N ARG A 47 4.25 4.93 -8.89
CA ARG A 47 3.34 6.07 -8.89
C ARG A 47 3.87 7.19 -9.78
N SER A 48 2.95 7.78 -10.55
CA SER A 48 3.11 9.08 -11.17
C SER A 48 2.06 10.07 -10.64
N TRP A 49 2.34 11.36 -10.79
CA TRP A 49 1.36 12.42 -10.62
C TRP A 49 0.90 12.91 -12.00
N GLU A 50 -0.30 12.52 -12.39
CA GLU A 50 -0.90 12.88 -13.67
C GLU A 50 -1.79 14.13 -13.53
N ALA A 51 -2.34 14.62 -14.66
CA ALA A 51 -3.22 15.79 -14.67
C ALA A 51 -4.44 15.66 -13.74
N THR A 52 -4.85 14.42 -13.45
CA THR A 52 -5.99 14.06 -12.59
C THR A 52 -5.57 13.43 -11.28
N GLY A 53 -4.34 13.66 -10.80
CA GLY A 53 -3.83 13.24 -9.49
C GLY A 53 -2.86 12.06 -9.52
N SER A 54 -2.65 11.42 -8.36
CA SER A 54 -1.83 10.22 -8.21
C SER A 54 -2.35 9.07 -9.05
N ARG A 55 -1.49 8.42 -9.83
CA ARG A 55 -1.84 7.25 -10.64
C ARG A 55 -0.78 6.17 -10.51
N CYS A 56 -1.24 4.93 -10.43
CA CYS A 56 -0.36 3.77 -10.30
C CYS A 56 -0.24 3.04 -11.63
N PHE A 57 0.98 2.74 -12.03
CA PHE A 57 1.34 2.16 -13.32
C PHE A 57 2.19 0.91 -13.12
N LEU A 58 2.17 0.01 -14.11
CA LEU A 58 2.98 -1.20 -14.09
C LEU A 58 4.42 -0.89 -14.52
N ALA A 59 5.35 -1.59 -13.92
CA ALA A 59 6.73 -1.70 -14.36
C ALA A 59 7.14 -3.17 -14.37
N THR A 60 7.94 -3.57 -15.35
CA THR A 60 8.44 -4.94 -15.47
C THR A 60 9.92 -4.94 -15.82
N ALA A 61 10.67 -5.96 -15.43
CA ALA A 61 12.04 -6.15 -15.89
C ALA A 61 12.33 -7.64 -16.12
N ALA A 62 13.07 -7.97 -17.17
CA ALA A 62 13.47 -9.36 -17.42
C ALA A 62 14.55 -9.83 -16.42
N ASP A 63 15.36 -8.91 -15.90
CA ASP A 63 16.34 -9.13 -14.85
C ASP A 63 16.35 -7.92 -13.90
N TRP A 64 15.93 -8.13 -12.65
CA TRP A 64 15.82 -7.05 -11.66
C TRP A 64 17.14 -6.32 -11.39
N LYS A 65 18.29 -6.96 -11.65
CA LYS A 65 19.62 -6.35 -11.49
C LYS A 65 20.06 -5.55 -12.70
N ASN A 66 19.44 -5.76 -13.86
CA ASN A 66 19.77 -5.08 -15.10
C ASN A 66 18.78 -3.96 -15.38
N ALA A 67 19.16 -2.73 -15.03
CA ALA A 67 18.35 -1.52 -15.25
C ALA A 67 17.88 -1.36 -16.71
N SER A 68 18.70 -1.76 -17.70
CA SER A 68 18.33 -1.69 -19.12
C SER A 68 17.22 -2.66 -19.52
N SER A 69 16.85 -3.61 -18.66
CA SER A 69 15.75 -4.54 -18.91
C SER A 69 14.39 -4.03 -18.39
N TYR A 70 14.38 -2.90 -17.68
CA TYR A 70 13.17 -2.31 -17.12
C TYR A 70 12.31 -1.71 -18.24
N LYS A 71 11.02 -1.94 -18.14
CA LYS A 71 9.99 -1.43 -19.04
C LYS A 71 8.93 -0.72 -18.22
N GLN A 72 8.72 0.54 -18.54
CA GLN A 72 7.60 1.33 -18.06
C GLN A 72 6.36 0.96 -18.86
N HIS A 73 5.23 0.79 -18.17
CA HIS A 73 3.92 0.72 -18.82
C HIS A 73 3.20 2.04 -18.58
N HIS A 74 2.45 2.50 -19.58
CA HIS A 74 1.79 3.81 -19.59
C HIS A 74 0.28 3.72 -19.42
N HIS A 75 -0.23 2.53 -19.10
CA HIS A 75 -1.61 2.32 -18.73
C HIS A 75 -1.71 2.14 -17.22
N GLU A 76 -2.71 2.78 -16.62
CA GLU A 76 -2.98 2.65 -15.19
C GLU A 76 -3.25 1.19 -14.84
N VAL A 77 -2.71 0.75 -13.70
CA VAL A 77 -2.96 -0.60 -13.16
C VAL A 77 -4.43 -0.77 -12.79
N ILE A 78 -5.05 0.29 -12.28
CA ILE A 78 -6.45 0.29 -11.89
C ILE A 78 -7.22 1.03 -12.99
N SER A 79 -7.98 0.29 -13.80
CA SER A 79 -8.80 0.89 -14.86
C SER A 79 -10.14 1.44 -14.37
N THR A 80 -10.56 1.06 -13.16
CA THR A 80 -11.75 1.62 -12.52
C THR A 80 -11.49 3.08 -12.20
N ASP A 81 -12.38 3.98 -12.61
CA ASP A 81 -12.30 5.38 -12.19
C ASP A 81 -12.53 5.47 -10.69
N LEU A 82 -11.47 5.83 -9.97
CA LEU A 82 -11.50 6.05 -8.53
C LEU A 82 -11.68 7.55 -8.20
N GLY A 83 -11.66 8.45 -9.20
CA GLY A 83 -11.87 9.91 -9.06
C GLY A 83 -10.68 10.79 -9.49
N THR A 84 -10.55 11.98 -8.89
CA THR A 84 -9.54 13.02 -9.20
C THR A 84 -8.29 13.15 -8.27
N ALA A 85 -8.17 12.41 -7.16
CA ALA A 85 -7.00 12.39 -6.27
C ALA A 85 -6.07 11.18 -6.49
N GLY A 86 -6.59 9.95 -6.42
CA GLY A 86 -6.00 8.76 -7.04
C GLY A 86 -5.76 7.58 -6.11
N THR A 87 -4.83 6.73 -6.51
CA THR A 87 -4.22 5.70 -5.65
C THR A 87 -2.73 5.91 -5.61
N GLU A 88 -2.13 5.69 -4.44
CA GLU A 88 -0.70 5.81 -4.22
C GLU A 88 -0.21 4.73 -3.23
N ASP A 89 1.08 4.80 -2.90
CA ASP A 89 1.71 3.90 -1.95
C ASP A 89 1.40 2.40 -2.17
N PRO A 90 1.59 1.85 -3.38
CA PRO A 90 1.35 0.44 -3.61
C PRO A 90 2.25 -0.44 -2.73
N PHE A 91 1.73 -1.60 -2.36
CA PHE A 91 2.51 -2.74 -1.88
C PHE A 91 2.10 -3.97 -2.64
N VAL A 92 3.06 -4.59 -3.33
CA VAL A 92 2.82 -5.71 -4.26
C VAL A 92 3.35 -7.00 -3.65
N TYR A 93 2.57 -8.08 -3.77
CA TYR A 93 2.98 -9.42 -3.36
C TYR A 93 2.41 -10.49 -4.29
N MET A 94 2.92 -11.72 -4.17
CA MET A 94 2.39 -12.89 -4.85
C MET A 94 1.90 -13.88 -3.81
N ASP A 95 0.70 -14.42 -4.00
CA ASP A 95 0.14 -15.44 -3.13
C ASP A 95 0.79 -16.82 -3.41
N PRO A 96 0.57 -17.83 -2.54
CA PRO A 96 1.10 -19.18 -2.76
C PRO A 96 0.55 -19.89 -4.01
N ALA A 97 -0.55 -19.42 -4.59
CA ALA A 97 -1.14 -19.95 -5.82
C ALA A 97 -0.55 -19.30 -7.07
N GLY A 98 0.34 -18.30 -6.93
CA GLY A 98 0.97 -17.59 -8.04
C GLY A 98 0.15 -16.41 -8.57
N ASN A 99 -0.91 -15.99 -7.89
CA ASN A 99 -1.62 -14.75 -8.21
C ASN A 99 -0.88 -13.55 -7.62
N TYR A 100 -0.93 -12.44 -8.33
CA TYR A 100 -0.36 -11.17 -7.91
C TYR A 100 -1.43 -10.34 -7.22
N HIS A 101 -1.01 -9.63 -6.19
CA HIS A 101 -1.88 -8.80 -5.38
C HIS A 101 -1.19 -7.48 -5.09
N ALA A 102 -1.99 -6.45 -4.96
CA ALA A 102 -1.54 -5.13 -4.57
C ALA A 102 -2.53 -4.50 -3.60
N VAL A 103 -2.00 -3.78 -2.62
CA VAL A 103 -2.76 -2.91 -1.74
C VAL A 103 -2.25 -1.48 -1.86
N PHE A 104 -3.13 -0.50 -1.72
CA PHE A 104 -2.85 0.91 -2.05
C PHE A 104 -3.38 1.83 -0.98
N HIS A 105 -2.72 2.96 -0.73
CA HIS A 105 -3.41 4.11 -0.16
C HIS A 105 -4.44 4.61 -1.18
N HIS A 106 -5.70 4.66 -0.77
CA HIS A 106 -6.80 5.11 -1.61
C HIS A 106 -7.17 6.53 -1.20
N MET A 107 -6.91 7.49 -2.09
CA MET A 107 -7.04 8.92 -1.80
C MET A 107 -8.51 9.41 -1.88
N TYR A 108 -9.48 8.58 -1.47
CA TYR A 108 -10.91 8.90 -1.52
C TYR A 108 -11.76 8.24 -0.42
N GLY A 109 -12.84 8.94 -0.07
CA GLY A 109 -14.15 8.40 0.26
C GLY A 109 -15.24 9.00 -0.67
N GLN A 110 -16.44 8.42 -0.67
CA GLN A 110 -17.61 8.88 -1.40
C GLN A 110 -17.96 10.30 -0.93
N GLY A 111 -17.90 11.26 -1.86
CA GLY A 111 -18.19 12.68 -1.59
C GLY A 111 -17.01 13.52 -1.10
N THR A 112 -15.77 12.98 -1.09
CA THR A 112 -14.58 13.69 -0.60
C THR A 112 -13.56 14.08 -1.68
N GLU A 113 -13.97 14.23 -2.95
CA GLU A 113 -13.09 14.73 -4.04
C GLU A 113 -12.37 16.04 -3.68
N GLN A 114 -12.93 16.80 -2.74
CA GLN A 114 -12.41 18.08 -2.28
C GLN A 114 -11.71 17.99 -0.91
N GLN A 115 -11.65 16.82 -0.25
CA GLN A 115 -11.13 16.61 1.11
C GLN A 115 -10.10 15.47 1.19
N TRP A 116 -9.17 15.42 0.24
CA TRP A 116 -8.04 14.47 0.18
C TRP A 116 -7.18 14.42 1.46
N TRP A 117 -7.32 15.37 2.37
CA TRP A 117 -6.67 15.31 3.68
C TRP A 117 -7.35 14.40 4.70
N LEU A 118 -8.46 13.75 4.33
CA LEU A 118 -9.20 12.77 5.13
C LEU A 118 -9.15 11.36 4.52
N ASP A 119 -8.16 11.11 3.65
CA ASP A 119 -7.98 9.86 2.93
C ASP A 119 -7.53 8.74 3.87
N THR A 120 -8.50 7.96 4.30
CA THR A 120 -8.35 7.01 5.41
C THR A 120 -8.52 5.56 4.96
N CYS A 121 -8.79 5.33 3.68
CA CYS A 121 -9.11 4.03 3.12
C CYS A 121 -7.96 3.44 2.32
N GLY A 122 -8.03 2.13 2.09
CA GLY A 122 -7.12 1.43 1.21
C GLY A 122 -7.84 0.65 0.14
N GLY A 123 -7.19 0.51 -1.00
CA GLY A 123 -7.67 -0.32 -2.11
C GLY A 123 -6.95 -1.67 -2.15
N HIS A 124 -7.58 -2.65 -2.80
CA HIS A 124 -6.95 -3.90 -3.21
C HIS A 124 -7.19 -4.15 -4.71
N ALA A 125 -6.15 -4.62 -5.39
CA ALA A 125 -6.24 -5.14 -6.74
C ALA A 125 -5.50 -6.47 -6.83
N TYR A 126 -5.87 -7.30 -7.80
CA TYR A 126 -5.21 -8.57 -8.05
C TYR A 126 -5.03 -8.81 -9.55
N SER A 127 -4.11 -9.71 -9.89
CA SER A 127 -3.85 -10.12 -11.26
C SER A 127 -3.45 -11.60 -11.29
N ARG A 128 -3.86 -12.32 -12.33
CA ARG A 128 -3.47 -13.72 -12.54
C ARG A 128 -2.22 -13.87 -13.39
N ASP A 129 -1.87 -12.87 -14.18
CA ASP A 129 -0.76 -12.88 -15.14
C ASP A 129 0.33 -11.84 -14.82
N GLY A 130 0.07 -10.94 -13.87
CA GLY A 130 0.94 -9.84 -13.49
C GLY A 130 0.86 -8.63 -14.43
N ILE A 131 0.01 -8.69 -15.47
CA ILE A 131 -0.11 -7.67 -16.51
C ILE A 131 -1.47 -7.01 -16.46
N THR A 132 -2.54 -7.80 -16.39
CA THR A 132 -3.93 -7.31 -16.34
C THR A 132 -4.41 -7.38 -14.90
N TRP A 133 -4.84 -6.25 -14.36
CA TRP A 133 -5.18 -6.09 -12.95
C TRP A 133 -6.65 -5.72 -12.77
N ASP A 134 -7.29 -6.40 -11.82
CA ASP A 134 -8.67 -6.18 -11.43
C ASP A 134 -8.72 -5.51 -10.05
N TYR A 135 -9.33 -4.33 -9.97
CA TYR A 135 -9.59 -3.68 -8.69
C TYR A 135 -10.74 -4.40 -7.98
N SER A 136 -10.49 -4.88 -6.77
CA SER A 136 -11.48 -5.66 -6.01
C SER A 136 -12.15 -4.85 -4.89
N GLY A 137 -11.91 -3.54 -4.81
CA GLY A 137 -12.54 -2.65 -3.84
C GLY A 137 -11.70 -2.36 -2.60
N VAL A 138 -12.38 -1.93 -1.54
CA VAL A 138 -11.79 -1.42 -0.30
C VAL A 138 -11.15 -2.56 0.51
N ALA A 139 -9.87 -2.40 0.83
CA ALA A 139 -9.08 -3.33 1.62
C ALA A 139 -9.12 -3.02 3.13
N TRP A 140 -9.19 -1.73 3.49
CA TRP A 140 -9.40 -1.26 4.86
C TRP A 140 -10.07 0.10 4.87
N GLY A 141 -10.62 0.46 6.04
CA GLY A 141 -11.43 1.65 6.19
C GLY A 141 -12.81 1.44 5.58
N ASP A 142 -13.49 2.56 5.38
CA ASP A 142 -14.85 2.66 4.90
C ASP A 142 -14.90 3.81 3.89
N ALA A 143 -14.96 3.44 2.61
CA ALA A 143 -14.99 4.42 1.54
C ALA A 143 -16.29 5.21 1.49
N GLU A 144 -17.33 4.88 2.26
CA GLU A 144 -18.59 5.64 2.28
C GLU A 144 -18.62 6.70 3.40
N HIS A 145 -17.64 6.72 4.29
CA HIS A 145 -17.60 7.64 5.43
C HIS A 145 -16.51 8.72 5.28
N PRO A 146 -16.82 10.00 5.57
CA PRO A 146 -15.86 11.12 5.44
C PRO A 146 -14.72 11.07 6.47
N LEU A 147 -14.88 10.29 7.54
CA LEU A 147 -13.82 9.93 8.49
C LEU A 147 -13.68 8.40 8.50
N GLY A 148 -13.49 7.85 7.30
CA GLY A 148 -13.64 6.44 6.96
C GLY A 148 -12.76 5.43 7.69
N ASN A 149 -11.86 5.82 8.60
CA ASN A 149 -11.09 4.85 9.36
C ASN A 149 -11.22 5.07 10.86
N VAL A 150 -12.28 4.47 11.37
CA VAL A 150 -12.45 4.17 12.77
C VAL A 150 -11.90 2.78 13.03
N VAL A 151 -10.80 2.70 13.75
CA VAL A 151 -10.26 1.42 14.23
C VAL A 151 -11.01 1.03 15.50
N GLN A 152 -11.61 -0.16 15.48
CA GLN A 152 -12.25 -0.74 16.65
C GLN A 152 -11.26 -1.63 17.39
N TYR A 153 -11.02 -1.34 18.67
CA TYR A 153 -10.18 -2.15 19.55
C TYR A 153 -10.98 -3.28 20.20
N SER A 154 -10.26 -4.29 20.71
CA SER A 154 -10.87 -5.47 21.33
C SER A 154 -11.60 -5.18 22.65
N ASP A 155 -11.33 -4.04 23.28
CA ASP A 155 -12.02 -3.57 24.48
C ASP A 155 -13.33 -2.80 24.16
N GLY A 156 -13.68 -2.70 22.87
CA GLY A 156 -14.86 -1.99 22.40
C GLY A 156 -14.66 -0.49 22.20
N THR A 157 -13.47 0.04 22.50
CA THR A 157 -13.14 1.44 22.20
C THR A 157 -12.83 1.64 20.73
N ASN A 158 -13.01 2.86 20.26
CA ASN A 158 -12.78 3.26 18.88
C ASN A 158 -11.73 4.36 18.80
N PHE A 159 -10.96 4.38 17.73
CA PHE A 159 -10.02 5.44 17.46
C PHE A 159 -10.12 5.87 16.00
N SER A 160 -10.52 7.13 15.82
CA SER A 160 -10.65 7.76 14.52
C SER A 160 -9.30 8.30 14.05
N MET A 161 -8.96 7.99 12.82
CA MET A 161 -7.76 8.46 12.14
C MET A 161 -8.14 9.46 11.05
N THR A 162 -7.21 10.35 10.73
CA THR A 162 -7.37 11.32 9.64
C THR A 162 -6.71 10.86 8.36
N ARG A 163 -5.69 9.99 8.42
CA ARG A 163 -5.14 9.28 7.26
C ARG A 163 -4.52 7.94 7.60
N ARG A 164 -4.46 7.04 6.60
CA ARG A 164 -3.71 5.78 6.67
C ARG A 164 -3.04 5.43 5.33
N GLU A 165 -1.73 5.54 5.33
CA GLU A 165 -0.89 5.53 4.12
C GLU A 165 0.16 4.41 4.19
N ARG A 166 0.94 4.23 3.13
CA ARG A 166 2.08 3.30 3.07
C ARG A 166 1.77 1.89 3.57
N PRO A 167 0.73 1.23 3.04
CA PRO A 167 0.39 -0.14 3.44
C PRO A 167 1.56 -1.08 3.22
N HIS A 168 1.84 -1.95 4.20
CA HIS A 168 2.69 -3.11 4.02
C HIS A 168 2.08 -4.31 4.73
N LEU A 169 2.23 -5.49 4.13
CA LEU A 169 1.70 -6.73 4.72
C LEU A 169 2.82 -7.51 5.41
N ILE A 170 2.51 -8.05 6.58
CA ILE A 170 3.35 -9.02 7.28
C ILE A 170 2.79 -10.40 6.99
N PHE A 171 3.66 -11.31 6.57
CA PHE A 171 3.31 -12.67 6.19
C PHE A 171 3.75 -13.69 7.24
N ASN A 172 3.00 -14.78 7.37
CA ASN A 172 3.42 -15.93 8.16
C ASN A 172 4.36 -16.85 7.36
N SER A 173 4.82 -17.95 7.98
CA SER A 173 5.72 -18.92 7.35
C SER A 173 5.13 -19.67 6.15
N LYS A 174 3.81 -19.57 5.92
CA LYS A 174 3.12 -20.16 4.76
C LYS A 174 2.91 -19.16 3.63
N GLY A 175 3.36 -17.92 3.78
CA GLY A 175 3.12 -16.86 2.80
C GLY A 175 1.71 -16.26 2.86
N GLU A 176 0.98 -16.47 3.96
CA GLU A 176 -0.34 -15.85 4.15
C GLU A 176 -0.18 -14.49 4.85
N PRO A 177 -0.86 -13.42 4.38
CA PRO A 177 -0.82 -12.13 5.04
C PRO A 177 -1.58 -12.21 6.38
N ILE A 178 -0.95 -11.80 7.48
CA ILE A 178 -1.51 -11.88 8.84
C ILE A 178 -1.70 -10.52 9.50
N GLN A 179 -0.94 -9.51 9.10
CA GLN A 179 -1.07 -8.16 9.62
C GLN A 179 -0.88 -7.14 8.49
N LEU A 180 -1.56 -6.02 8.61
CA LEU A 180 -1.36 -4.83 7.81
C LEU A 180 -0.67 -3.78 8.68
N THR A 181 0.38 -3.16 8.15
CA THR A 181 1.01 -1.99 8.75
C THR A 181 0.77 -0.76 7.89
N ASN A 182 0.52 0.38 8.51
CA ASN A 182 0.37 1.67 7.84
C ASN A 182 1.08 2.77 8.62
N ALA A 183 1.44 3.85 7.94
CA ALA A 183 1.59 5.14 8.58
C ALA A 183 0.18 5.70 8.87
N ALA A 184 -0.14 5.91 10.13
CA ALA A 184 -1.44 6.43 10.57
C ALA A 184 -1.27 7.85 11.12
N GLN A 185 -2.17 8.75 10.72
CA GLN A 185 -2.27 10.11 11.24
C GLN A 185 -3.55 10.26 12.06
N TYR A 186 -3.48 11.04 13.14
CA TYR A 186 -4.64 11.44 13.92
C TYR A 186 -4.49 12.87 14.43
N GLY A 187 -5.60 13.53 14.67
CA GLY A 187 -5.64 14.92 15.09
C GLY A 187 -6.91 15.62 14.59
N PRO A 188 -6.97 16.95 14.64
CA PRO A 188 -8.14 17.71 14.20
C PRO A 188 -8.38 17.67 12.68
N GLY A 189 -7.46 17.11 11.88
CA GLY A 189 -7.64 16.95 10.44
C GLY A 189 -7.91 18.27 9.73
N LYS A 190 -7.10 19.29 10.00
CA LYS A 190 -7.26 20.61 9.36
C LYS A 190 -6.85 20.49 7.89
N LEU A 191 -7.53 21.21 7.00
CA LEU A 191 -7.09 21.41 5.61
C LEU A 191 -5.64 21.91 5.64
N PRO A 192 -4.64 21.09 5.27
CA PRO A 192 -3.34 21.65 5.00
C PRO A 192 -3.49 22.40 3.68
N GLY A 193 -3.19 23.70 3.67
CA GLY A 193 -2.69 24.26 2.41
C GLY A 193 -1.49 23.43 1.94
N ALA A 194 -1.01 23.61 0.70
CA ALA A 194 0.14 22.85 0.17
C ALA A 194 1.43 22.89 1.04
N LEU A 195 1.47 23.77 2.05
CA LEU A 195 2.57 24.00 2.99
C LEU A 195 2.14 23.90 4.48
N GLY A 196 0.91 23.45 4.76
CA GLY A 196 0.34 23.45 6.10
C GLY A 196 0.68 22.18 6.89
N ASP A 197 1.03 22.36 8.17
CA ASP A 197 0.98 21.29 9.17
C ASP A 197 -0.49 20.97 9.46
N ASN A 198 -0.87 19.70 9.34
CA ASN A 198 -2.20 19.20 9.68
C ASN A 198 -2.52 19.30 11.19
N GLY A 199 -1.52 19.61 12.01
CA GLY A 199 -1.59 19.52 13.46
C GLY A 199 -1.81 18.07 13.91
N ASP A 200 -1.27 17.12 13.14
CA ASP A 200 -1.44 15.69 13.37
C ASP A 200 -0.18 15.06 13.97
N ALA A 201 -0.39 13.95 14.68
CA ALA A 201 0.68 13.06 15.07
C ALA A 201 0.62 11.81 14.20
N SER A 202 1.79 11.34 13.77
CA SER A 202 1.93 10.13 12.96
C SER A 202 2.49 8.98 13.78
N PHE A 203 1.98 7.77 13.58
CA PHE A 203 2.52 6.55 14.17
C PHE A 203 2.42 5.37 13.20
N THR A 204 3.24 4.33 13.43
CA THR A 204 3.07 3.06 12.72
C THR A 204 1.95 2.28 13.39
N MET A 205 0.86 2.06 12.67
CA MET A 205 -0.22 1.20 13.11
C MET A 205 -0.01 -0.21 12.58
N VAL A 206 -0.21 -1.20 13.44
CA VAL A 206 -0.23 -2.62 13.05
C VAL A 206 -1.60 -3.18 13.40
N GLN A 207 -2.32 -3.71 12.40
CA GLN A 207 -3.62 -4.36 12.61
C GLN A 207 -3.61 -5.80 12.10
N PRO A 208 -4.31 -6.73 12.75
CA PRO A 208 -4.51 -8.07 12.21
C PRO A 208 -5.38 -8.01 10.95
N ILE A 209 -5.07 -8.85 9.98
CA ILE A 209 -5.95 -9.07 8.82
C ILE A 209 -7.04 -10.05 9.25
N ARG A 210 -8.30 -9.73 8.95
CA ARG A 210 -9.44 -10.59 9.27
C ARG A 210 -9.33 -11.90 8.48
N ASN A 211 -8.81 -12.95 9.12
CA ASN A 211 -8.99 -14.32 8.66
C ASN A 211 -10.40 -14.78 9.05
N THR A 212 -11.33 -14.70 8.11
CA THR A 212 -12.73 -15.17 8.24
C THR A 212 -12.80 -16.60 8.78
N ILE A 213 -11.81 -17.46 8.52
CA ILE A 213 -11.76 -18.85 8.98
C ILE A 213 -11.49 -18.98 10.50
N ARG A 214 -10.79 -18.03 11.16
CA ARG A 214 -10.47 -18.12 12.59
C ARG A 214 -11.55 -17.56 13.51
N ASN A 215 -12.38 -16.65 13.03
CA ASN A 215 -13.43 -16.02 13.84
C ASN A 215 -14.65 -16.92 14.04
N THR A 216 -14.95 -17.83 13.10
CA THR A 216 -16.03 -18.82 13.26
C THR A 216 -15.75 -19.78 14.43
N ILE A 217 -14.48 -20.15 14.65
CA ILE A 217 -14.08 -21.11 15.69
C ILE A 217 -14.05 -20.46 17.09
N ARG A 218 -13.75 -19.16 17.19
CA ARG A 218 -13.74 -18.45 18.50
C ARG A 218 -15.14 -18.09 19.00
N ASN A 219 -16.10 -17.87 18.11
CA ASN A 219 -17.49 -17.57 18.50
C ASN A 219 -18.34 -18.82 18.81
N THR A 220 -17.86 -20.03 18.51
CA THR A 220 -18.53 -21.29 18.91
C THR A 220 -18.09 -21.82 20.28
N ILE A 221 -17.03 -21.24 20.88
CA ILE A 221 -16.51 -21.65 22.19
C ILE A 221 -16.63 -20.47 23.17
N ARG A 222 -17.85 -19.95 23.34
CA ARG A 222 -18.25 -19.38 24.64
C ARG A 222 -19.12 -20.42 25.31
N PRO A 223 -18.66 -21.11 26.37
CA PRO A 223 -19.57 -21.83 27.23
C PRO A 223 -20.54 -20.80 27.79
N THR A 224 -21.83 -21.01 27.59
CA THR A 224 -22.84 -20.44 28.47
C THR A 224 -22.57 -20.98 29.87
N ALA A 225 -22.11 -20.10 30.75
CA ALA A 225 -22.14 -20.27 32.20
C ALA A 225 -22.35 -18.89 32.82
#